data_AF-A0A2W0C1D4-F1
#
_entry.id   AF-A0A2W0C1D4-F1
#
_cell.length_a   1.000
_cell.length_b   1.000
_cell.length_c   1.000
_cell.angle_alpha   90.00
_cell.angle_beta   90.00
_cell.angle_gamma   90.00
#
_symmetry.space_group_name_H-M   'P 1'
#
loop_
_entity.id
_entity.type
_entity.pdbx_description
1 polymer ?
#
loop_
_entity_poly.entity_id
_entity_poly.type
_entity_poly.pdbx_seq_one_letter_code
_entity_poly.pdbx_strand_id
1 'polypeptide(L)' 'MLYAVLIISILNMFYEFRQLKEKHHVREMVVSSILFAAGAILIVLKIGHVELPSPLAGIRMIFQPVSQYIASILS' A
#
# COMPACT_ATOMS: atom_id res chain seq x y z
N MET A 1 12.69 -11.67 3.85
CA MET A 1 11.59 -11.13 4.69
C MET A 1 10.32 -10.87 3.90
N LEU A 2 10.35 -10.08 2.81
CA LEU A 2 9.15 -9.77 2.00
C LEU A 2 8.43 -10.99 1.41
N TYR A 3 9.18 -12.00 0.96
CA TYR A 3 8.61 -13.27 0.49
C TYR A 3 7.80 -14.01 1.56
N ALA A 4 8.29 -14.03 2.81
CA ALA A 4 7.58 -14.66 3.92
C ALA A 4 6.29 -13.91 4.26
N VAL A 5 6.33 -12.58 4.24
CA VAL A 5 5.13 -11.74 4.41
C VAL A 5 4.11 -12.05 3.32
N LEU A 6 4.53 -12.14 2.06
CA LEU A 6 3.63 -12.43 0.94
C LEU A 6 2.96 -13.81 1.08
N ILE A 7 3.71 -14.84 1.47
CA ILE A 7 3.18 -16.19 1.70
C ILE A 7 2.16 -16.20 2.85
N ILE A 8 2.50 -15.58 3.98
CA ILE A 8 1.60 -15.50 5.15
C ILE A 8 0.33 -14.73 4.80
N SER A 9 0.46 -13.61 4.08
CA SER A 9 -0.66 -12.82 3.60
C SER A 9 -1.60 -13.66 2.71
N ILE A 10 -1.07 -14.43 1.75
CA ILE A 10 -1.90 -15.31 0.89
C ILE A 10 -2.66 -16.33 1.74
N LEU A 11 -1.99 -16.99 2.68
CA LEU A 11 -2.64 -17.96 3.58
C LEU A 11 -3.76 -17.31 4.41
N ASN A 12 -3.53 -16.10 4.90
CA ASN A 12 -4.52 -15.35 5.67
C ASN A 12 -5.74 -14.98 4.81
N MET A 13 -5.52 -14.56 3.56
CA MET A 13 -6.59 -14.29 2.61
C MET A 13 -7.42 -15.56 2.32
N PHE A 14 -6.79 -16.72 2.15
CA PHE A 14 -7.52 -17.99 1.98
C PHE A 14 -8.39 -18.33 3.20
N TYR A 15 -7.90 -18.06 4.40
CA TYR A 15 -8.64 -18.27 5.64
C TYR A 15 -9.83 -17.29 5.77
N GLU A 16 -9.59 -16.00 5.49
CA GLU A 16 -10.63 -14.96 5.46
C GLU A 16 -11.70 -15.27 4.43
N PHE A 17 -11.31 -15.68 3.21
CA PHE A 17 -12.24 -16.02 2.14
C PHE A 17 -13.19 -17.16 2.56
N ARG A 18 -12.68 -18.13 3.33
CA ARG A 18 -13.48 -19.23 3.86
C ARG A 18 -14.47 -18.74 4.92
N GLN A 19 -14.03 -17.90 5.86
CA GLN A 19 -14.91 -17.33 6.89
C GLN A 19 -15.96 -16.37 6.32
N LEU A 20 -15.61 -15.52 5.35
CA LEU A 20 -16.53 -14.54 4.78
C LEU A 20 -17.60 -15.18 3.88
N LYS A 21 -17.28 -16.32 3.24
CA LYS A 21 -18.26 -17.11 2.49
C LYS A 21 -19.38 -17.65 3.40
N GLU A 22 -19.07 -18.00 4.64
CA GLU A 22 -20.06 -18.47 5.63
C GLU A 22 -20.93 -17.33 6.18
N LYS A 23 -20.44 -16.08 6.18
CA LYS A 23 -21.15 -14.92 6.76
C LYS A 23 -21.88 -14.04 5.74
N HIS A 24 -21.85 -14.34 4.44
CA HIS A 24 -22.47 -13.53 3.37
C HIS A 24 -22.09 -12.04 3.35
N HIS A 25 -20.99 -11.63 4.00
CA HIS A 25 -20.52 -10.24 4.03
C HIS A 25 -19.70 -9.89 2.79
N VAL A 26 -20.37 -9.87 1.63
CA VAL A 26 -19.76 -9.59 0.33
C VAL A 26 -19.05 -8.23 0.29
N ARG A 27 -19.58 -7.23 1.02
CA ARG A 27 -18.99 -5.88 1.06
C ARG A 27 -17.60 -5.87 1.73
N GLU A 28 -17.46 -6.56 2.85
CA GLU A 28 -16.18 -6.64 3.59
C GLU A 28 -15.15 -7.43 2.81
N MET A 29 -15.60 -8.46 2.10
CA MET A 29 -14.78 -9.28 1.23
C MET A 29 -14.17 -8.48 0.09
N VAL A 30 -14.97 -7.62 -0.56
CA VAL A 30 -14.49 -6.75 -1.64
C VAL A 30 -13.46 -5.75 -1.10
N VAL A 31 -13.72 -5.11 0.04
CA VAL A 31 -12.79 -4.15 0.64
C VAL A 31 -11.47 -4.84 1.05
N SER A 32 -11.54 -5.97 1.74
CA SER A 32 -10.34 -6.75 2.13
C SER A 32 -9.57 -7.20 0.89
N SER A 33 -10.25 -7.69 -0.15
CA SER A 33 -9.60 -8.11 -1.40
C SER A 33 -8.91 -6.95 -2.12
N ILE A 34 -9.50 -5.76 -2.14
CA ILE A 34 -8.89 -4.57 -2.75
C ILE A 34 -7.63 -4.15 -1.97
N LEU A 35 -7.72 -4.10 -0.63
CA LEU A 35 -6.58 -3.77 0.23
C LEU A 35 -5.46 -4.80 0.11
N PHE A 36 -5.82 -6.08 0.06
CA PHE A 36 -4.89 -7.18 -0.15
C PHE A 36 -4.18 -7.05 -1.50
N ALA A 37 -4.94 -6.82 -2.58
CA ALA A 37 -4.39 -6.65 -3.91
C ALA A 37 -3.41 -5.47 -3.97
N ALA A 38 -3.77 -4.33 -3.37
CA ALA A 38 -2.88 -3.17 -3.28
C ALA A 38 -1.58 -3.50 -2.53
N GLY A 39 -1.68 -4.17 -1.38
CA GLY A 39 -0.51 -4.61 -0.60
C GLY A 39 0.37 -5.59 -1.35
N ALA A 40 -0.24 -6.59 -2.01
CA ALA A 40 0.48 -7.58 -2.82
C ALA A 40 1.23 -6.94 -3.99
N ILE A 41 0.58 -6.01 -4.70
CA ILE A 41 1.20 -5.24 -5.79
C ILE A 41 2.41 -4.46 -5.28
N LEU A 42 2.29 -3.75 -4.14
CA LEU A 42 3.40 -3.00 -3.54
C LEU A 42 4.57 -3.91 -3.14
N ILE A 43 4.29 -5.09 -2.58
CA ILE A 43 5.34 -6.05 -2.22
C ILE A 43 6.02 -6.60 -3.47
N VAL A 44 5.26 -6.93 -4.52
CA VAL A 44 5.81 -7.43 -5.79
C VAL A 44 6.68 -6.38 -6.48
N LEU A 45 6.22 -5.12 -6.54
CA LEU A 45 7.01 -3.98 -7.05
C LEU A 45 8.34 -3.86 -6.29
N LYS A 46 8.31 -3.99 -4.97
CA LYS A 46 9.50 -3.93 -4.11
C LYS A 46 10.44 -5.12 -4.33
N ILE A 47 9.91 -6.32 -4.57
CA ILE A 47 10.71 -7.51 -4.90
C ILE A 47 11.37 -7.36 -6.28
N GLY A 48 10.65 -6.81 -7.25
CA GLY A 48 11.15 -6.51 -8.59
C GLY A 48 12.18 -5.39 -8.66
N HIS A 49 12.66 -4.89 -7.51
CA HIS A 49 13.61 -3.76 -7.41
C HIS A 49 13.13 -2.49 -8.12
N VAL A 50 11.81 -2.33 -8.27
CA VAL A 50 11.26 -1.06 -8.72
C VAL A 50 11.49 -0.05 -7.59
N GLU A 51 12.24 1.01 -7.88
CA GLU A 51 12.53 2.09 -6.95
C GLU A 51 11.21 2.79 -6.59
N LEU A 52 10.55 2.31 -5.55
CA LEU A 52 9.42 3.00 -4.96
C LEU A 52 9.96 4.31 -4.37
N PRO A 53 9.44 5.48 -4.83
CA PRO A 53 9.89 6.76 -4.32
C PRO A 53 9.72 6.75 -2.80
N SER A 54 10.80 7.09 -2.09
CA SER A 54 10.76 7.10 -0.63
C SER A 54 9.62 8.01 -0.14
N PRO A 55 8.98 7.71 1.01
CA PRO A 55 7.96 8.59 1.58
C PRO A 55 8.48 10.04 1.75
N LEU A 56 9.78 10.18 2.00
CA LEU A 56 10.46 11.47 2.05
C LEU A 56 10.43 12.21 0.71
N ALA A 57 10.54 11.51 -0.42
CA ALA A 57 10.42 12.09 -1.75
C ALA A 57 8.99 12.61 -1.99
N GLY A 58 7.97 11.89 -1.54
CA GLY A 58 6.58 12.35 -1.60
C GLY A 58 6.35 13.60 -0.74
N ILE A 59 6.86 13.61 0.49
CA ILE A 59 6.81 14.78 1.37
C ILE A 59 7.52 15.97 0.71
N ARG A 60 8.72 15.77 0.17
CA ARG A 60 9.46 16.81 -0.55
C ARG A 60 8.67 17.33 -1.75
N MET A 61 8.03 16.49 -2.53
CA MET A 61 7.23 16.91 -3.68
C MET A 61 6.10 17.88 -3.30
N ILE A 62 5.47 17.66 -2.14
CA ILE A 62 4.39 18.52 -1.62
C ILE A 62 4.94 19.77 -0.93
N PHE A 63 6.01 19.63 -0.13
CA PHE A 63 6.55 20.72 0.69
C PHE A 63 7.50 21.66 -0.05
N GLN A 64 8.16 21.21 -1.10
CA GLN A 64 9.10 22.02 -1.90
C GLN A 64 8.45 23.24 -2.59
N PRO A 65 7.24 23.15 -3.18
CA PRO A 65 6.58 24.35 -3.71
C PRO A 65 6.17 25.33 -2.59
N VAL A 66 5.76 24.82 -1.43
CA VAL A 66 5.38 25.66 -0.27
C VAL A 66 6.60 26.40 0.28
N SER A 67 7.74 25.72 0.40
CA SER A 67 8.97 26.36 0.86
C SER A 67 9.50 27.40 -0.13
N GLN A 68 9.39 27.17 -1.44
CA GLN A 68 9.71 28.18 -2.46
C GLN A 68 8.77 29.39 -2.38
N TYR A 69 7.48 29.17 -2.15
CA TYR A 69 6.50 30.25 -2.01
C TYR A 69 6.79 31.12 -0.78
N ILE A 70 7.08 30.50 0.37
CA ILE A 70 7.47 31.22 1.60
C ILE A 70 8.79 31.97 1.38
N ALA A 71 9.78 31.34 0.74
CA ALA A 71 11.05 31.98 0.43
C ALA A 71 10.89 33.20 -0.49
N SER A 72 9.94 33.16 -1.45
CA SER A 72 9.66 34.30 -2.33
C SER A 72 8.94 35.47 -1.66
N ILE A 73 8.25 35.24 -0.54
CA ILE A 73 7.57 36.30 0.23
C ILE A 73 8.53 36.91 1.26
N LEU A 74 9.50 36.12 1.75
CA LEU A 74 10.50 36.55 2.72
C LEU A 74 11.73 37.23 2.08
N SER A 75 11.89 37.12 0.76
CA SER A 75 12.92 37.82 -0.04
C SER A 75 12.36 39.10 -0.64
#